data_AF-N1ZET7-F1
#
_entry.id   AF-N1ZET7-F1
#
_cell.length_a   1.000
_cell.length_b   1.000
_cell.length_c   1.000
_cell.angle_alpha   90.00
_cell.angle_beta   90.00
_cell.angle_gamma   90.00
#
_symmetry.space_group_name_H-M   'P 1'
#
loop_
_entity.id
_entity.type
_entity.pdbx_description
1 polymer ?
#
loop_
_entity_poly.entity_id
_entity_poly.type
_entity_poly.pdbx_seq_one_letter_code
_entity_poly.pdbx_strand_id
1 'polypeptide(L)' 'MQTETKQINPQTEANKKWQEKNREKAKYLRNRSTSRSFIKNQATLEDIEELKQLMKTRIELLASASEQTE' A
#
# COMPACT_ATOMS: atom_id res chain seq x y z
N MET A 1 18.68 17.93 -33.51
CA MET A 1 17.97 16.88 -32.77
C MET A 1 18.58 16.80 -31.38
N GLN A 2 17.92 17.35 -30.36
CA GLN A 2 18.42 17.28 -28.99
C GLN A 2 17.98 15.94 -28.39
N THR A 3 18.90 15.00 -28.23
CA THR A 3 18.63 13.75 -27.50
C THR A 3 18.76 14.03 -26.02
N GLU A 4 17.62 14.19 -25.35
CA GLU A 4 17.53 14.31 -23.90
C GLU A 4 18.03 13.00 -23.27
N THR A 5 19.16 13.06 -22.59
CA THR A 5 19.72 11.95 -21.83
C THR A 5 18.82 11.69 -20.62
N LYS A 6 17.95 10.69 -20.74
CA LYS A 6 17.16 10.14 -19.63
C LYS A 6 18.13 9.69 -18.54
N GLN A 7 18.34 10.53 -17.54
CA GLN A 7 19.14 10.19 -16.37
C GLN A 7 18.47 9.01 -15.65
N ILE A 8 18.97 7.81 -15.91
CA ILE A 8 18.56 6.61 -15.21
C ILE A 8 19.13 6.75 -13.80
N ASN A 9 18.29 7.23 -12.89
CA ASN A 9 18.66 7.37 -11.49
C ASN A 9 19.10 5.98 -10.99
N PRO A 10 20.34 5.77 -10.51
CA PRO A 10 20.85 4.44 -10.11
C PRO A 10 20.03 3.80 -8.97
N GLN A 11 19.23 4.61 -8.28
CA GLN A 11 18.22 4.15 -7.32
C GLN A 11 17.14 3.27 -7.97
N THR A 12 16.86 3.42 -9.27
CA THR A 12 15.80 2.67 -9.96
C THR A 12 16.13 1.20 -10.09
N GLU A 13 17.39 0.85 -10.38
CA GLU A 13 17.81 -0.55 -10.54
C GLU A 13 17.98 -1.26 -9.19
N ALA A 14 18.54 -0.56 -8.20
CA ALA A 14 18.63 -1.06 -6.84
C ALA A 14 17.24 -1.24 -6.20
N ASN A 15 16.33 -0.27 -6.37
CA ASN A 15 14.95 -0.39 -5.93
C ASN A 15 14.21 -1.49 -6.70
N LYS A 16 14.43 -1.67 -8.01
CA LYS A 16 13.86 -2.78 -8.76
C LYS A 16 14.32 -4.13 -8.21
N LYS A 17 15.62 -4.34 -7.99
CA LYS A 17 16.15 -5.59 -7.40
C LYS A 17 15.61 -5.82 -5.98
N TRP A 18 15.48 -4.78 -5.17
CA TRP A 18 14.87 -4.89 -3.85
C TRP A 18 13.38 -5.21 -3.93
N GLN A 19 12.64 -4.55 -4.82
CA GLN A 19 11.22 -4.83 -5.07
C GLN A 19 11.00 -6.23 -5.62
N GLU A 20 11.91 -6.77 -6.43
CA GLU A 20 11.82 -8.15 -6.93
C GLU A 20 12.09 -9.19 -5.84
N LYS A 21 13.06 -8.93 -4.95
CA LYS A 21 13.30 -9.78 -3.78
C LYS A 21 12.22 -9.63 -2.71
N ASN A 22 11.53 -8.49 -2.66
CA ASN A 22 10.52 -8.15 -1.67
C ASN A 22 9.18 -7.80 -2.34
N ARG A 23 8.76 -8.60 -3.32
CA ARG A 23 7.54 -8.33 -4.12
C ARG A 23 6.31 -8.14 -3.24
N GLU A 24 6.19 -8.94 -2.19
CA GLU A 24 5.07 -8.86 -1.25
C GLU A 24 5.09 -7.57 -0.44
N LYS A 25 6.26 -7.18 0.11
CA LYS A 25 6.39 -5.91 0.85
C LYS A 25 6.20 -4.70 -0.07
N ALA A 26 6.71 -4.76 -1.30
CA ALA A 26 6.52 -3.71 -2.29
C ALA A 26 5.04 -3.56 -2.67
N LYS A 27 4.33 -4.69 -2.90
CA LYS A 27 2.89 -4.70 -3.15
C LYS A 27 2.11 -4.14 -1.96
N TYR A 28 2.46 -4.53 -0.74
CA TYR A 28 1.88 -3.97 0.49
C TYR A 28 2.05 -2.45 0.57
N LEU A 29 3.27 -1.95 0.36
CA LEU A 29 3.56 -0.51 0.42
C LEU A 29 2.81 0.26 -0.67
N ARG A 30 2.78 -0.26 -1.90
CA ARG A 30 2.03 0.34 -3.00
C ARG A 30 0.55 0.42 -2.67
N ASN A 31 -0.05 -0.70 -2.26
CA ASN A 31 -1.47 -0.76 -1.91
C ASN A 31 -1.78 0.21 -0.76
N ARG A 32 -0.94 0.25 0.28
CA ARG A 32 -1.10 1.17 1.41
C ARG A 32 -1.11 2.64 0.98
N SER A 33 -0.17 3.03 0.11
CA SER A 33 -0.09 4.41 -0.39
C SER A 33 -1.28 4.77 -1.28
N THR A 34 -1.69 3.86 -2.17
CA THR A 34 -2.87 4.04 -3.02
C THR A 34 -4.14 4.18 -2.19
N SER A 35 -4.37 3.29 -1.22
CA SER A 35 -5.54 3.36 -0.32
C SER A 35 -5.57 4.65 0.48
N ARG A 36 -4.43 5.14 0.98
CA ARG A 36 -4.34 6.45 1.66
C ARG A 36 -4.75 7.59 0.75
N SER A 37 -4.25 7.63 -0.48
CA SER A 37 -4.61 8.67 -1.44
C SER A 37 -6.08 8.60 -1.86
N PHE A 38 -6.61 7.38 -2.00
CA PHE A 38 -8.02 7.15 -2.29
C PHE A 38 -8.93 7.73 -1.20
N ILE A 39 -8.71 7.32 0.06
CA ILE A 39 -9.48 7.81 1.22
C ILE A 39 -9.39 9.33 1.36
N LYS A 40 -8.22 9.92 1.08
CA LYS A 40 -7.98 11.35 1.27
C LYS A 40 -8.58 12.23 0.17
N ASN A 41 -8.49 11.80 -1.10
CA ASN A 41 -8.72 12.69 -2.24
C ASN A 41 -9.88 12.25 -3.16
N GLN A 42 -10.31 10.98 -3.12
CA GLN A 42 -11.28 10.42 -4.08
C GLN A 42 -12.49 9.79 -3.42
N ALA A 43 -12.37 9.28 -2.19
CA ALA A 43 -13.45 8.57 -1.51
C ALA A 43 -14.64 9.49 -1.21
N THR A 44 -15.84 8.98 -1.47
CA THR A 44 -17.10 9.62 -1.10
C THR A 44 -17.46 9.31 0.35
N LEU A 45 -18.51 9.95 0.86
CA LEU A 45 -19.00 9.73 2.23
C LEU A 45 -19.42 8.27 2.46
N GLU A 46 -20.13 7.68 1.48
CA GLU A 46 -20.54 6.27 1.51
C GLU A 46 -19.32 5.33 1.51
N ASP A 47 -18.31 5.60 0.67
CA ASP A 47 -17.07 4.82 0.65
C ASP A 47 -16.36 4.85 2.02
N ILE A 48 -16.33 6.00 2.69
CA ILE A 48 -15.69 6.13 4.01
C ILE A 48 -16.45 5.32 5.07
N GLU A 49 -17.78 5.30 5.02
CA GLU A 49 -18.59 4.49 5.94
C GLU A 49 -18.39 2.99 5.70
N GLU A 50 -18.37 2.55 4.45
CA GLU A 50 -18.08 1.16 4.10
C GLU A 50 -16.67 0.75 4.57
N LEU A 51 -15.67 1.58 4.29
CA LEU A 51 -14.29 1.33 4.71
C LEU A 51 -14.15 1.27 6.23
N LYS A 52 -14.91 2.08 6.99
CA LYS A 52 -14.95 1.99 8.46
C LYS A 52 -15.49 0.64 8.94
N GLN A 53 -16.57 0.14 8.32
CA GLN A 53 -17.11 -1.19 8.67
C GLN A 53 -16.10 -2.29 8.37
N LEU A 54 -15.45 -2.24 7.20
CA LEU A 54 -14.41 -3.19 6.82
C LEU A 54 -13.21 -3.16 7.78
N MET A 55 -12.79 -1.96 8.22
CA MET A 55 -11.73 -1.80 9.21
C MET A 55 -12.13 -2.40 10.56
N LYS A 56 -13.37 -2.19 11.00
CA LYS A 56 -13.88 -2.74 12.27
C LYS A 56 -13.81 -4.27 12.26
N THR A 57 -14.37 -4.91 11.24
CA THR A 57 -14.31 -6.38 11.07
C THR A 57 -12.86 -6.88 11.06
N ARG A 58 -11.96 -6.15 10.39
CA ARG A 58 -10.54 -6.54 10.34
C ARG A 58 -9.85 -6.43 11.70
N ILE A 59 -10.17 -5.41 12.49
CA ILE A 59 -9.64 -5.23 13.86
C ILE A 59 -10.15 -6.35 14.75
N GLU A 60 -11.46 -6.68 14.70
CA GLU A 60 -12.05 -7.77 15.48
C GLU A 60 -11.35 -9.11 15.16
N LEU A 61 -11.17 -9.43 13.88
CA LEU A 61 -10.44 -10.63 13.46
C LEU A 61 -8.99 -10.67 13.96
N LEU A 62 -8.31 -9.53 14.04
CA LEU A 62 -6.92 -9.46 14.53
C LEU A 62 -6.85 -9.52 16.06
N ALA A 63 -7.81 -8.93 16.76
CA ALA A 63 -7.93 -9.01 18.22
C ALA A 63 -8.21 -10.46 18.67
N SER A 64 -9.21 -11.11 18.05
CA SER A 64 -9.51 -12.52 18.32
C SER A 64 -8.35 -13.45 17.97
N ALA A 65 -7.50 -13.09 16.99
CA ALA A 65 -6.31 -13.87 16.67
C ALA A 65 -5.19 -13.74 17.73
N SER A 66 -5.09 -12.60 18.43
CA SER A 66 -4.15 -12.46 19.55
C SER A 66 -4.60 -13.21 20.80
N GLU A 67 -5.91 -13.31 21.06
CA GLU A 67 -6.47 -13.97 22.25
C GLU A 67 -6.34 -15.50 22.23
N GLN A 68 -6.01 -16.11 21.10
CA GLN A 68 -5.80 -17.58 20.99
C GLN A 68 -4.34 -18.00 21.22
N THR A 69 -3.45 -17.05 21.57
CA THR A 69 -2.01 -17.31 21.73
C THR A 69 -1.56 -17.29 23.20
N GLU A 70 -2.51 -17.22 24.15
CA GLU A 70 -2.24 -17.14 25.59
C GLU A 70 -2.75 -18.38 26.35
#